data_AF-A0A915JR29-F1
#
_entry.id   AF-A0A915JR29-F1
#
_cell.length_a   1.000
_cell.length_b   1.000
_cell.length_c   1.000
_cell.angle_alpha   90.00
_cell.angle_beta   90.00
_cell.angle_gamma   90.00
#
_symmetry.space_group_name_H-M   'P 1'
#
loop_
_entity.id
_entity.type
_entity.pdbx_description
1 polymer ?
#
loop_
_entity_poly.entity_id
_entity_poly.type
_entity_poly.pdbx_seq_one_letter_code
_entity_poly.pdbx_strand_id
1 'polypeptide(L)'
;MVYSLKAYSLEPDQIDHVVCTHGHLDHVGNLNLFPKATVYLDNDIMNSDGLFQADIRWNEEQLELVPGVKLWKTPGHTCHDLSLLVENDARTKTIVIA
;
A
#
# COMPACT_ATOMS: atom_id res chain seq x y z
N MET A 1 10.21 8.42 -8.89
CA MET A 1 9.57 7.10 -8.74
C MET A 1 9.99 6.13 -9.86
N VAL A 2 9.64 6.35 -11.13
CA VAL A 2 9.95 5.41 -12.24
C VAL A 2 11.45 5.14 -12.41
N TYR A 3 12.29 6.17 -12.32
CA TYR A 3 13.75 6.00 -12.42
C TYR A 3 14.35 5.15 -11.28
N SER A 4 13.71 5.17 -10.10
CA SER A 4 14.17 4.42 -8.94
C SER A 4 13.82 2.94 -9.03
N LEU A 5 12.67 2.59 -9.64
CA LEU A 5 12.30 1.18 -9.89
C LEU A 5 13.29 0.49 -10.83
N LYS A 6 13.77 1.20 -11.85
CA LYS A 6 14.78 0.69 -12.78
C LYS A 6 16.09 0.30 -12.10
N ALA A 7 16.46 0.96 -11.00
CA ALA A 7 17.65 0.58 -10.22
C ALA A 7 17.53 -0.83 -9.61
N TYR A 8 16.31 -1.31 -9.41
CA TYR A 8 15.99 -2.66 -8.95
C TYR A 8 15.58 -3.61 -10.08
N SER A 9 15.74 -3.20 -11.34
CA SER A 9 15.30 -3.97 -12.52
C SER A 9 13.81 -4.33 -12.50
N LEU A 10 12.98 -3.43 -11.96
CA LEU A 10 11.52 -3.56 -11.92
C LEU A 10 10.87 -2.55 -12.87
N GLU A 11 9.88 -3.02 -13.62
CA GLU A 11 8.96 -2.20 -14.41
C GLU A 11 7.66 -1.98 -13.62
N PRO A 12 6.95 -0.85 -13.83
CA PRO A 12 5.73 -0.53 -13.08
C PRO A 12 4.61 -1.56 -13.19
N ASP A 13 4.56 -2.31 -14.28
CA ASP A 13 3.55 -3.35 -14.50
C ASP A 13 3.88 -4.69 -13.81
N GLN A 14 5.05 -4.79 -13.18
CA GLN A 14 5.45 -5.91 -12.32
C GLN A 14 5.09 -5.69 -10.85
N ILE A 15 4.46 -4.56 -10.52
CA ILE A 15 4.06 -4.23 -9.16
C ILE A 15 2.66 -4.78 -8.90
N ASP A 16 2.54 -5.70 -7.94
CA ASP A 16 1.28 -6.35 -7.60
C ASP A 16 0.42 -5.52 -6.63
N HIS A 17 1.06 -4.78 -5.71
CA HIS A 17 0.38 -4.00 -4.68
C HIS A 17 0.99 -2.60 -4.54
N VAL A 18 0.14 -1.58 -4.42
CA VAL A 18 0.54 -0.22 -4.08
C VAL A 18 -0.25 0.23 -2.86
N VAL A 19 0.45 0.58 -1.79
CA VAL A 19 -0.17 1.09 -0.56
C VAL A 19 0.09 2.58 -0.48
N CYS A 20 -0.99 3.36 -0.42
CA CYS A 20 -0.92 4.77 -0.10
C CYS A 20 -1.11 4.93 1.39
N THR A 21 -0.12 5.52 2.06
CA THR A 21 -0.24 5.78 3.49
C THR A 21 -1.28 6.83 3.78
N HIS A 22 -1.43 7.85 2.93
CA HIS A 22 -2.52 8.81 2.96
C HIS A 22 -2.74 9.49 1.60
N GLY A 23 -3.80 10.30 1.51
CA GLY A 23 -4.31 10.86 0.26
C GLY A 23 -3.67 12.18 -0.23
N HIS A 24 -2.50 12.58 0.30
CA HIS A 24 -1.84 13.78 -0.22
C HIS A 24 -1.25 13.54 -1.62
N LEU A 25 -1.22 14.60 -2.43
CA LEU A 25 -0.90 14.54 -3.85
C LEU A 25 0.51 13.99 -4.13
N ASP A 26 1.46 14.25 -3.24
CA ASP A 26 2.82 13.74 -3.31
C ASP A 26 2.93 12.24 -3.01
N HIS A 27 1.93 11.63 -2.37
CA HIS A 27 1.83 10.19 -2.12
C HIS A 27 1.05 9.47 -3.23
N VAL A 28 -0.04 10.07 -3.74
CA VAL A 28 -0.95 9.41 -4.69
C VAL A 28 -0.77 9.84 -6.16
N GLY A 29 0.06 10.86 -6.43
CA GLY A 29 0.12 11.52 -7.73
C GLY A 29 0.63 10.66 -8.91
N ASN A 30 1.15 9.47 -8.64
CA ASN A 30 1.71 8.56 -9.65
C ASN A 30 0.96 7.21 -9.76
N LEU A 31 -0.23 7.08 -9.16
CA LEU A 31 -0.97 5.81 -9.16
C LEU A 31 -1.29 5.29 -10.57
N ASN A 32 -1.47 6.20 -11.53
CA ASN A 32 -1.72 5.86 -12.93
C ASN A 32 -0.57 5.06 -13.60
N LEU A 33 0.61 5.00 -13.00
CA LEU A 33 1.76 4.26 -13.50
C LEU A 33 1.70 2.77 -13.17
N PHE A 34 0.81 2.34 -12.27
CA PHE A 34 0.73 0.97 -11.76
C PHE A 34 -0.61 0.31 -12.14
N PRO A 35 -0.92 0.14 -13.43
CA PRO A 35 -2.26 -0.23 -13.89
C PRO A 35 -2.67 -1.68 -13.55
N LYS A 36 -1.72 -2.52 -13.14
CA LYS A 36 -1.96 -3.92 -12.75
C LYS A 36 -1.92 -4.14 -11.24
N ALA A 37 -1.58 -3.10 -10.46
CA ALA A 37 -1.48 -3.23 -9.03
C ALA A 37 -2.85 -3.11 -8.37
N THR A 38 -3.05 -3.86 -7.29
CA THR A 38 -4.12 -3.54 -6.33
C THR A 38 -3.65 -2.35 -5.49
N VAL A 39 -4.45 -1.28 -5.47
CA VAL A 39 -4.15 -0.04 -4.74
C VAL A 39 -4.97 0.03 -3.46
N TYR A 40 -4.32 0.36 -2.35
CA TYR A 40 -4.94 0.52 -1.03
C TYR A 40 -4.81 1.97 -0.57
N LEU A 41 -5.90 2.58 -0.15
CA LEU A 41 -5.95 3.89 0.49
C LEU A 41 -7.05 3.87 1.57
N ASP A 42 -6.65 3.74 2.83
CA ASP A 42 -7.56 3.50 3.96
C ASP A 42 -8.55 2.36 3.68
N ASN A 43 -9.86 2.65 3.63
CA ASN A 43 -10.92 1.66 3.42
C ASN A 43 -11.28 1.47 1.94
N ASP A 44 -10.56 2.15 1.06
CA ASP A 44 -10.78 2.11 -0.38
C ASP A 44 -9.71 1.23 -1.04
N ILE A 45 -10.18 0.25 -1.82
CA ILE A 45 -9.33 -0.69 -2.56
C ILE A 45 -9.72 -0.66 -4.03
N MET A 46 -8.76 -0.34 -4.88
CA MET A 46 -8.87 -0.55 -6.33
C MET A 46 -8.14 -1.84 -6.68
N ASN A 47 -8.89 -2.84 -7.14
CA ASN A 47 -8.33 -4.14 -7.50
C ASN A 47 -7.59 -4.08 -8.83
N SER A 48 -6.71 -5.06 -9.06
CA SER A 48 -5.93 -5.19 -10.30
C SER A 48 -6.78 -5.38 -11.57
N ASP A 49 -8.05 -5.76 -11.43
CA ASP A 49 -9.03 -5.82 -12.53
C ASP A 49 -9.74 -4.47 -12.79
N GLY A 50 -9.38 -3.42 -12.04
CA GLY A 50 -9.96 -2.09 -12.12
C GLY A 50 -11.27 -1.93 -11.34
N LEU A 51 -11.74 -2.96 -10.62
CA LEU A 51 -12.93 -2.84 -9.78
C LEU A 51 -12.60 -2.10 -8.48
N PHE A 52 -13.38 -1.06 -8.21
CA PHE A 52 -13.27 -0.26 -7.00
C PHE A 52 -14.20 -0.77 -5.91
N GLN A 53 -13.67 -0.94 -4.71
CA GLN A 53 -14.41 -1.28 -3.51
C GLN A 53 -14.17 -0.20 -2.46
N ALA A 54 -15.25 0.39 -1.94
CA ALA A 54 -15.20 1.50 -1.00
C ALA A 54 -15.74 1.10 0.38
N ASP A 55 -15.28 1.81 1.42
CA ASP A 55 -15.69 1.59 2.82
C ASP A 55 -15.58 0.10 3.24
N ILE A 56 -14.52 -0.58 2.79
CA ILE A 56 -14.24 -1.94 3.23
C ILE A 56 -13.87 -1.87 4.72
N ARG A 57 -14.79 -2.35 5.55
CA ARG A 57 -14.56 -2.49 6.98
C ARG A 57 -13.66 -3.68 7.22
N TRP A 58 -12.43 -3.40 7.63
CA TRP A 58 -11.54 -4.41 8.15
C TRP A 58 -12.10 -4.79 9.53
N ASN A 59 -12.39 -6.06 9.76
CA ASN A 59 -12.95 -6.53 11.03
C ASN A 59 -11.94 -6.39 12.20
N GLU A 60 -10.67 -6.17 11.89
CA GLU A 60 -9.57 -5.92 12.82
C GLU A 60 -8.92 -4.57 12.47
N GLU A 61 -8.19 -3.94 13.40
CA GLU A 61 -7.38 -2.73 13.14
C GLU A 61 -6.24 -2.96 12.13
N GLN A 62 -6.07 -4.21 11.68
CA GLN A 62 -5.05 -4.67 10.76
C GLN A 62 -5.64 -5.49 9.61
N LEU A 63 -4.97 -5.43 8.46
CA LEU A 63 -5.24 -6.27 7.29
C LEU A 63 -3.94 -6.96 6.88
N GLU A 64 -3.93 -8.29 6.83
CA GLU A 64 -2.80 -9.04 6.26
C GLU A 64 -2.89 -8.97 4.73
N LEU A 65 -1.90 -8.33 4.09
CA LEU A 65 -1.83 -8.17 2.64
C LEU A 65 -1.28 -9.42 1.96
N VAL A 66 -0.12 -9.86 2.46
CA VAL A 66 0.58 -11.08 2.05
C VAL A 66 1.24 -11.66 3.31
N PRO A 67 1.62 -12.96 3.33
CA PRO A 67 2.24 -13.55 4.50
C PRO A 67 3.43 -12.72 5.02
N GLY A 68 3.34 -12.25 6.27
CA GLY A 68 4.36 -11.43 6.91
C GLY A 68 4.29 -9.92 6.60
N VAL A 69 3.27 -9.44 5.87
CA VAL A 69 3.06 -8.01 5.60
C VAL A 69 1.65 -7.61 6.00
N LYS A 70 1.53 -6.69 6.96
CA LYS A 70 0.26 -6.22 7.51
C LYS A 70 0.10 -4.72 7.35
N LEU A 71 -1.09 -4.28 6.96
CA LEU A 71 -1.52 -2.89 7.03
C LEU A 71 -2.16 -2.59 8.37
N TRP A 72 -1.85 -1.44 8.92
CA TRP A 72 -2.36 -0.94 10.19
C TRP A 72 -3.00 0.42 9.98
N LYS A 73 -4.18 0.62 10.58
CA LYS A 73 -4.74 1.96 10.69
C LYS A 73 -3.97 2.74 11.73
N THR A 74 -3.38 3.86 11.32
CA THR A 74 -2.55 4.71 12.19
C THR A 74 -2.98 6.17 12.05
N PRO A 75 -4.25 6.51 12.34
CA PRO A 75 -4.76 7.86 12.15
C PRO A 75 -3.95 8.88 12.96
N GLY A 76 -3.63 10.00 12.33
CA GLY A 76 -2.81 11.04 12.96
C GLY A 76 -2.65 12.26 12.07
N HIS A 77 -1.68 12.22 11.15
CA HIS A 77 -1.43 13.30 10.18
C HIS A 77 -2.64 13.49 9.26
N THR A 78 -3.27 12.41 8.84
CA THR A 78 -4.66 12.39 8.36
C THR A 78 -5.49 11.34 9.10
N CYS A 79 -6.81 11.42 9.02
CA CYS A 79 -7.70 10.39 9.57
C CYS A 79 -7.69 9.08 8.79
N HIS A 80 -7.06 9.06 7.62
CA HIS A 80 -6.98 7.92 6.69
C HIS A 80 -5.58 7.29 6.67
N ASP A 81 -4.72 7.65 7.64
CA ASP A 81 -3.33 7.22 7.65
C ASP A 81 -3.20 5.70 7.85
N LEU A 82 -2.39 5.07 7.01
CA LEU A 82 -2.00 3.67 7.08
C LEU A 82 -0.50 3.54 7.31
N SER A 83 -0.11 2.51 8.07
CA SER A 83 1.29 2.06 8.24
C SER A 83 1.45 0.61 7.79
N LEU A 84 2.62 0.27 7.25
CA LEU A 84 2.94 -1.09 6.83
C LEU A 84 3.89 -1.76 7.84
N LEU A 85 3.50 -2.91 8.38
CA LEU A 85 4.35 -3.76 9.20
C LEU A 85 4.86 -4.93 8.36
N VAL A 86 6.18 -5.00 8.15
CA VAL A 86 6.85 -6.10 7.45
C VAL A 86 7.61 -6.94 8.49
N GLU A 87 7.17 -8.18 8.66
CA GLU A 87 7.76 -9.18 9.53
C GLU A 87 8.70 -10.06 8.70
N ASN A 88 10.00 -10.00 8.99
CA ASN A 88 10.99 -10.89 8.38
C ASN A 88 11.44 -11.94 9.41
N ASP A 89 11.67 -13.18 8.95
CA ASP A 89 12.11 -14.33 9.76
C ASP A 89 13.37 -14.04 10.59
N ALA A 90 14.17 -13.06 10.18
CA ALA A 90 15.38 -12.63 10.85
C ALA A 90 15.13 -11.63 12.02
N ARG A 91 14.24 -11.95 12.98
CA ARG A 91 14.03 -11.19 14.26
C ARG A 91 13.83 -9.67 14.14
N THR A 92 13.63 -9.13 12.95
CA THR A 92 13.54 -7.70 12.67
C THR A 92 12.13 -7.41 12.17
N LYS A 93 11.38 -6.67 12.98
CA LYS A 93 10.15 -6.04 12.54
C LYS A 93 10.55 -4.75 11.85
N THR A 94 10.37 -4.67 10.54
CA THR A 94 10.58 -3.44 9.79
C THR A 94 9.22 -2.78 9.63
N ILE A 95 9.02 -1.65 10.32
CA ILE A 95 7.84 -0.82 10.11
C ILE A 95 8.21 0.17 9.00
N VAL A 96 7.51 0.09 7.88
CA VAL A 96 7.63 1.07 6.80
C VAL A 96 6.47 2.05 6.95
N ILE A 97 6.80 3.25 7.41
CA ILE A 97 5.91 4.41 7.40
C ILE A 97 6.38 5.25 6.22
N ALA A 98 5.58 5.32 5.17
CA ALA A 98 5.84 6.15 3.99
C ALA A 98 4.73 7.18 3.79
#